data_AF-A3W3D8-F1
#
_entry.id   AF-A3W3D8-F1
#
_cell.length_a   1.000
_cell.length_b   1.000
_cell.length_c   1.000
_cell.angle_alpha   90.00
_cell.angle_beta   90.00
_cell.angle_gamma   90.00
#
_symmetry.space_group_name_H-M   'P 1'
#
loop_
_entity.id
_entity.type
_entity.pdbx_description
1 polymer ?
#
loop_
_entity_poly.entity_id
_entity_poly.type
_entity_poly.pdbx_seq_one_letter_code
_entity_poly.pdbx_strand_id
1 'polypeptide(L)'
;MYISNAYPSASQSITASEALLATIGLEPCDLLRFASGNDASVPGHVGFGTELSLEVEQKIIMSVKLWSKFCANMAERYVKDFADMPIILISNPCPEMCRRHSIPDSRDFLSRTLGRIIENIGPDYVVDVVDCRLDPLTDPLLAAQAGHWIESFSKLSQEVAIHCGHQIAGPPPNN
;
A
#
# COMPACT_ATOMS: atom_id res chain seq x y z
N MET A 1 43.64 15.11 23.82
CA MET A 1 42.56 14.38 23.14
C MET A 1 41.27 14.69 23.86
N TYR A 2 40.36 15.44 23.25
CA TYR A 2 39.01 15.65 23.79
C TYR A 2 38.13 14.51 23.28
N ILE A 3 37.64 13.69 24.20
CA ILE A 3 36.62 12.67 23.89
C ILE A 3 35.29 13.42 23.87
N SER A 4 34.74 13.60 22.66
CA SER A 4 33.39 14.13 22.49
C SER A 4 32.40 13.08 22.98
N ASN A 5 31.76 13.34 24.11
CA ASN A 5 30.59 12.59 24.55
C ASN A 5 29.42 12.97 23.65
N ALA A 6 29.30 12.28 22.51
CA ALA A 6 28.06 12.27 21.74
C ALA A 6 27.00 11.60 22.63
N TYR A 7 26.05 12.39 23.12
CA TYR A 7 24.86 11.87 23.78
C TYR A 7 24.19 10.84 22.85
N PRO A 8 23.79 9.66 23.34
CA PRO A 8 22.91 8.80 22.57
C PRO A 8 21.63 9.59 22.29
N SER A 9 21.34 9.79 21.00
CA SER A 9 20.08 10.38 20.55
C SER A 9 18.93 9.63 21.21
N ALA A 10 18.05 10.37 21.90
CA ALA A 10 16.88 9.80 22.56
C ALA A 10 16.15 8.83 21.61
N SER A 11 15.87 7.62 22.09
CA SER A 11 15.05 6.65 21.37
C SER A 11 13.72 7.32 21.03
N GLN A 12 13.52 7.66 19.76
CA GLN A 12 12.25 8.20 19.29
C GLN A 12 11.17 7.12 19.52
N SER A 13 10.25 7.37 20.44
CA SER A 13 9.10 6.50 20.67
C SER A 13 8.15 6.66 19.50
N ILE A 14 8.03 5.61 18.68
CA ILE A 14 7.06 5.55 17.59
C ILE A 14 5.69 5.29 18.21
N THR A 15 4.69 6.09 17.84
CA THR A 15 3.30 5.89 18.25
C THR A 15 2.72 4.63 17.61
N ALA A 16 1.69 4.03 18.22
CA ALA A 16 1.03 2.84 17.66
C ALA A 16 0.52 3.10 16.23
N SER A 17 0.08 4.32 15.95
CA SER A 17 -0.42 4.73 14.65
C SER A 17 0.68 4.88 13.60
N GLU A 18 1.84 5.43 13.98
CA GLU A 18 3.02 5.41 13.11
C GLU A 18 3.50 3.99 12.84
N ALA A 19 3.44 3.09 13.82
CA ALA A 19 3.76 1.67 13.61
C ALA A 19 2.78 0.98 12.65
N LEU A 20 1.49 1.31 12.72
CA LEU A 20 0.46 0.80 11.80
C LEU A 20 0.62 1.32 10.38
N LEU A 21 0.95 2.61 10.23
CA LEU A 21 1.24 3.23 8.93
C LEU A 21 2.53 2.70 8.32
N ALA A 22 3.57 2.55 9.15
CA ALA A 22 4.80 1.87 8.77
C ALA A 22 4.49 0.44 8.32
N THR A 23 3.54 -0.28 8.92
CA THR A 23 3.19 -1.66 8.54
C THR A 23 2.80 -1.79 7.06
N ILE A 24 2.03 -0.84 6.55
CA ILE A 24 1.59 -0.82 5.14
C ILE A 24 2.55 -0.06 4.22
N GLY A 25 3.48 0.74 4.76
CA GLY A 25 4.43 1.53 3.97
C GLY A 25 3.85 2.81 3.39
N LEU A 26 2.86 3.39 4.07
CA LEU A 26 2.28 4.68 3.71
C LEU A 26 2.52 5.71 4.79
N GLU A 27 2.73 6.95 4.36
CA GLU A 27 2.66 8.12 5.22
C GLU A 27 1.18 8.40 5.61
N PRO A 28 0.92 9.08 6.74
CA PRO A 28 -0.45 9.44 7.14
C PRO A 28 -1.23 10.16 6.04
N CYS A 29 -0.56 11.06 5.30
CA CYS A 29 -1.15 11.82 4.20
C CYS A 29 -1.56 10.93 3.02
N ASP A 30 -0.80 9.87 2.74
CA ASP A 30 -1.11 8.94 1.66
C ASP A 30 -2.24 7.98 2.05
N LEU A 31 -2.37 7.64 3.33
CA LEU A 31 -3.53 6.89 3.82
C LEU A 31 -4.82 7.72 3.72
N LEU A 32 -4.75 9.03 3.98
CA LEU A 32 -5.90 9.93 3.77
C LEU A 32 -6.24 10.06 2.28
N ARG A 33 -5.25 10.15 1.38
CA ARG A 33 -5.49 10.10 -0.09
C ARG A 33 -6.12 8.78 -0.50
N PHE A 34 -5.60 7.67 0.03
CA PHE A 34 -6.09 6.31 -0.20
C PHE A 34 -7.53 6.11 0.31
N ALA A 35 -7.91 6.75 1.42
CA ALA A 35 -9.27 6.72 1.94
C ALA A 35 -10.23 7.69 1.23
N SER A 36 -9.71 8.83 0.75
CA SER A 36 -10.54 9.93 0.22
C SER A 36 -10.66 9.94 -1.31
N GLY A 37 -9.83 9.17 -2.03
CA GLY A 37 -9.86 9.08 -3.50
C GLY A 37 -9.51 10.38 -4.25
N ASN A 38 -8.94 11.38 -3.58
CA ASN A 38 -8.69 12.71 -4.13
C ASN A 38 -7.21 13.11 -4.01
N ASP A 39 -6.72 13.83 -5.03
CA ASP A 39 -5.36 14.41 -5.08
C ASP A 39 -5.22 15.51 -4.02
N ALA A 40 -4.67 15.17 -2.86
CA ALA A 40 -4.38 16.17 -1.83
C ALA A 40 -3.14 16.97 -2.22
N SER A 41 -3.32 17.94 -3.11
CA SER A 41 -2.34 18.95 -3.52
C SER A 41 -2.32 20.18 -2.59
N VAL A 42 -2.80 20.04 -1.35
CA VAL A 42 -2.66 21.08 -0.32
C VAL A 42 -1.57 20.65 0.66
N PRO A 43 -0.35 21.20 0.56
CA PRO A 43 0.66 21.03 1.60
C PRO A 43 0.26 21.91 2.79
N GLY A 44 -0.68 21.41 3.58
CA GLY A 44 -1.03 21.96 4.88
C GLY A 44 -0.12 21.32 5.92
N HIS A 45 0.67 22.16 6.59
CA HIS A 45 1.58 21.82 7.66
C HIS A 45 0.81 21.17 8.84
N VAL A 46 0.55 19.88 8.78
CA VAL A 46 0.13 19.11 9.96
C VAL A 46 1.42 18.75 10.68
N GLY A 47 1.89 19.65 11.54
CA GLY A 47 2.79 19.24 12.61
C GLY A 47 2.05 18.21 13.43
N PHE A 48 2.40 16.93 13.28
CA PHE A 48 1.81 15.84 14.05
C PHE A 48 2.31 15.94 15.50
N GLY A 49 1.66 16.79 16.27
CA GLY A 49 1.73 16.79 17.72
C GLY A 49 0.94 15.59 18.27
N THR A 50 1.66 14.48 18.45
CA THR A 50 1.47 13.39 19.43
C THR A 50 0.15 12.64 19.62
N GLU A 51 -1.01 13.02 19.09
CA GLU A 51 -2.22 12.17 19.19
C GLU A 51 -3.09 12.26 17.93
N LEU A 52 -3.26 11.13 17.23
CA LEU A 52 -4.28 11.03 16.18
C LEU A 52 -5.66 10.98 16.83
N SER A 53 -6.68 11.54 16.16
CA SER A 53 -8.05 11.37 16.66
C SER A 53 -8.46 9.90 16.60
N LEU A 54 -9.28 9.46 17.55
CA LEU A 54 -9.81 8.07 17.58
C LEU A 54 -10.46 7.66 16.24
N GLU A 55 -11.10 8.61 15.56
CA GLU A 55 -11.67 8.39 14.23
C GLU A 55 -10.59 8.06 13.19
N VAL A 56 -9.48 8.80 13.18
CA VAL A 56 -8.36 8.56 12.25
C VAL A 56 -7.67 7.24 12.58
N GLU A 57 -7.47 6.91 13.85
CA GLU A 57 -6.89 5.63 14.27
C GLU A 57 -7.73 4.43 13.83
N GLN A 58 -9.06 4.52 14.00
CA GLN A 58 -9.98 3.47 13.53
C GLN A 58 -9.92 3.29 12.02
N LYS A 59 -9.82 4.38 11.25
CA LYS A 59 -9.66 4.33 9.80
C LYS A 59 -8.33 3.69 9.40
N ILE A 60 -7.23 4.02 10.07
CA ILE A 60 -5.93 3.39 9.83
C ILE A 60 -6.02 1.88 10.09
N ILE A 61 -6.53 1.47 11.26
CA ILE A 61 -6.68 0.05 11.62
C ILE A 61 -7.54 -0.69 10.58
N MET A 62 -8.65 -0.09 10.15
CA MET A 62 -9.52 -0.69 9.14
C MET A 62 -8.82 -0.83 7.79
N SER A 63 -8.13 0.21 7.32
CA SER A 63 -7.34 0.18 6.09
C SER A 63 -6.26 -0.90 6.12
N VAL A 64 -5.53 -1.04 7.24
CA VAL A 64 -4.52 -2.10 7.41
C VAL A 64 -5.16 -3.49 7.36
N LYS A 65 -6.32 -3.68 8.01
CA LYS A 65 -7.06 -4.96 7.97
C LYS A 65 -7.53 -5.30 6.55
N LEU A 66 -8.11 -4.34 5.84
CA LEU A 66 -8.57 -4.52 4.45
C LEU A 66 -7.39 -4.80 3.52
N TRP A 67 -6.29 -4.08 3.66
CA TRP A 67 -5.05 -4.32 2.91
C TRP A 67 -4.48 -5.73 3.17
N SER A 68 -4.40 -6.15 4.43
CA SER A 68 -3.90 -7.50 4.76
C SER A 68 -4.83 -8.59 4.21
N LYS A 69 -6.15 -8.37 4.25
CA LYS A 69 -7.14 -9.28 3.66
C LYS A 69 -6.99 -9.34 2.14
N PHE A 70 -6.80 -8.20 1.50
CA PHE A 70 -6.53 -8.13 0.06
C PHE A 70 -5.29 -8.95 -0.31
N CYS A 71 -4.18 -8.79 0.43
CA CYS A 71 -2.96 -9.55 0.15
C CYS A 71 -3.18 -11.06 0.26
N ALA A 72 -3.87 -11.52 1.31
CA ALA A 72 -4.20 -12.93 1.48
C ALA A 72 -5.11 -13.47 0.37
N ASN A 73 -6.15 -12.70 -0.01
CA ASN A 73 -7.04 -13.07 -1.10
C ASN A 73 -6.32 -13.12 -2.46
N MET A 74 -5.36 -12.22 -2.69
CA MET A 74 -4.54 -12.24 -3.91
C MET A 74 -3.64 -13.46 -3.93
N ALA A 75 -2.98 -13.80 -2.81
CA ALA A 75 -2.18 -15.01 -2.70
C ALA A 75 -3.01 -16.27 -3.01
N GLU A 76 -4.20 -16.40 -2.42
CA GLU A 76 -5.11 -17.52 -2.69
C GLU A 76 -5.46 -17.62 -4.17
N ARG A 77 -5.75 -16.49 -4.83
CA ARG A 77 -6.02 -16.46 -6.27
C ARG A 77 -4.81 -16.84 -7.11
N TYR A 78 -3.63 -16.31 -6.78
CA TYR A 78 -2.40 -16.68 -7.48
C TYR A 78 -2.14 -18.19 -7.42
N VAL A 79 -2.29 -18.78 -6.24
CA VAL A 79 -2.16 -20.24 -6.07
C VAL A 79 -3.25 -20.97 -6.84
N LYS A 80 -4.51 -20.57 -6.69
CA LYS A 80 -5.63 -21.24 -7.36
C LYS A 80 -5.50 -21.24 -8.89
N ASP A 81 -5.09 -20.12 -9.46
CA ASP A 81 -5.10 -19.90 -10.90
C ASP A 81 -3.76 -20.33 -11.55
N PHE A 82 -2.65 -20.40 -10.79
CA PHE A 82 -1.30 -20.59 -11.33
C PHE A 82 -0.42 -21.61 -10.59
N ALA A 83 -0.92 -22.39 -9.62
CA ALA A 83 -0.13 -23.41 -8.92
C ALA A 83 0.51 -24.47 -9.84
N ASP A 84 -0.12 -24.75 -10.97
CA ASP A 84 0.39 -25.72 -11.96
C ASP A 84 1.48 -25.13 -12.87
N MET A 85 1.73 -23.82 -12.79
CA MET A 85 2.81 -23.16 -13.53
C MET A 85 4.15 -23.35 -12.82
N PRO A 86 5.27 -23.42 -13.56
CA PRO A 86 6.59 -23.59 -12.96
C PRO A 86 7.00 -22.42 -12.05
N ILE A 87 6.42 -21.24 -12.28
CA ILE A 87 6.66 -20.03 -11.51
C ILE A 87 5.41 -19.16 -11.48
N ILE A 88 5.13 -18.59 -10.31
CA ILE A 88 4.11 -17.56 -10.14
C ILE A 88 4.77 -16.20 -10.34
N LEU A 89 4.34 -15.45 -11.35
CA LEU A 89 4.84 -14.10 -11.60
C LEU A 89 3.92 -13.07 -10.95
N ILE A 90 4.51 -12.09 -10.27
CA ILE A 90 3.80 -10.94 -9.71
C ILE A 90 4.48 -9.67 -10.22
N SER A 91 3.71 -8.75 -10.80
CA SER A 91 4.28 -7.51 -11.32
C SER A 91 4.63 -6.53 -10.21
N ASN A 92 5.83 -5.95 -10.27
CA ASN A 92 6.10 -4.66 -9.66
C ASN A 92 5.70 -3.55 -10.67
N PRO A 93 4.60 -2.81 -10.44
CA PRO A 93 4.06 -1.85 -11.38
C PRO A 93 5.03 -0.71 -11.64
N CYS A 94 5.03 -0.20 -12.88
CA CYS A 94 5.66 1.07 -13.18
C CYS A 94 4.75 2.25 -12.74
N PRO A 95 5.29 3.47 -12.60
CA PRO A 95 4.52 4.66 -12.22
C PRO A 95 3.28 4.94 -13.09
N GLU A 96 3.30 4.54 -14.37
CA GLU A 96 2.13 4.68 -15.25
C GLU A 96 1.00 3.70 -14.87
N MET A 97 1.34 2.44 -14.57
CA MET A 97 0.39 1.45 -14.09
C MET A 97 -0.18 1.86 -12.73
N CYS A 98 0.67 2.36 -11.82
CA CYS A 98 0.22 2.87 -10.52
C CYS A 98 -0.84 3.95 -10.69
N ARG A 99 -0.58 4.97 -11.53
CA ARG A 99 -1.55 6.03 -11.83
C ARG A 99 -2.83 5.49 -12.46
N ARG A 100 -2.73 4.59 -13.44
CA ARG A 100 -3.88 4.02 -14.15
C ARG A 100 -4.83 3.25 -13.24
N HIS A 101 -4.28 2.56 -12.24
CA HIS A 101 -5.03 1.72 -11.31
C HIS A 101 -5.21 2.34 -9.92
N SER A 102 -4.88 3.63 -9.78
CA SER A 102 -4.95 4.37 -8.51
C SER A 102 -4.19 3.71 -7.36
N ILE A 103 -3.06 3.07 -7.66
CA ILE A 103 -2.15 2.46 -6.69
C ILE A 103 -1.20 3.54 -6.16
N PRO A 104 -0.98 3.65 -4.83
CA PRO A 104 0.06 4.49 -4.28
C PRO A 104 1.44 4.11 -4.83
N ASP A 105 2.08 5.07 -5.52
CA ASP A 105 3.42 4.90 -6.10
C ASP A 105 4.53 5.13 -5.05
N SER A 106 4.36 4.52 -3.87
CA SER A 106 5.35 4.50 -2.80
C SER A 106 6.12 3.19 -2.85
N ARG A 107 7.45 3.27 -2.90
CA ARG A 107 8.33 2.09 -2.88
C ARG A 107 8.04 1.19 -1.67
N ASP A 108 7.80 1.77 -0.50
CA ASP A 108 7.55 1.03 0.73
C ASP A 108 6.20 0.33 0.67
N PHE A 109 5.18 1.00 0.14
CA PHE A 109 3.86 0.40 -0.07
C PHE A 109 3.90 -0.77 -1.05
N LEU A 110 4.53 -0.56 -2.21
CA LEU A 110 4.65 -1.59 -3.24
C LEU A 110 5.44 -2.79 -2.71
N SER A 111 6.61 -2.57 -2.10
CA SER A 111 7.43 -3.65 -1.56
C SER A 111 6.73 -4.42 -0.43
N ARG A 112 6.01 -3.74 0.47
CA ARG A 112 5.24 -4.41 1.53
C ARG A 112 4.05 -5.17 0.99
N THR A 113 3.34 -4.62 0.01
CA THR A 113 2.21 -5.30 -0.63
C THR A 113 2.67 -6.57 -1.33
N LEU A 114 3.71 -6.48 -2.15
CA LEU A 114 4.31 -7.63 -2.84
C LEU A 114 4.83 -8.65 -1.83
N GLY A 115 5.62 -8.21 -0.85
CA GLY A 115 6.16 -9.08 0.19
C GLY A 115 5.07 -9.81 0.97
N ARG A 116 3.96 -9.13 1.29
CA ARG A 116 2.83 -9.73 2.00
C ARG A 116 2.04 -10.72 1.14
N ILE A 117 1.88 -10.46 -0.15
CA ILE A 117 1.27 -11.43 -1.08
C ILE A 117 2.16 -12.68 -1.15
N ILE A 118 3.47 -12.52 -1.38
CA ILE A 118 4.43 -13.61 -1.48
C ILE A 118 4.47 -14.43 -0.17
N GLU A 119 4.49 -13.77 0.99
CA GLU A 119 4.45 -14.42 2.30
C GLU A 119 3.20 -15.30 2.47
N ASN A 120 2.03 -14.82 2.01
CA ASN A 120 0.78 -15.59 2.08
C ASN A 120 0.69 -16.71 1.03
N ILE A 121 1.39 -16.61 -0.10
CA ILE A 121 1.51 -17.73 -1.05
C ILE A 121 2.26 -18.89 -0.38
N GLY A 122 3.26 -18.56 0.43
CA GLY A 122 4.02 -19.54 1.21
C GLY A 122 5.18 -20.16 0.42
N PRO A 123 6.00 -20.98 1.10
CA PRO A 123 7.28 -21.46 0.57
C PRO A 123 7.16 -22.62 -0.43
N ASP A 124 5.97 -23.20 -0.59
CA ASP A 124 5.74 -24.35 -1.45
C ASP A 124 5.69 -23.99 -2.95
N TYR A 125 5.63 -22.69 -3.27
CA TYR A 125 5.56 -22.18 -4.63
C TYR A 125 6.77 -21.30 -4.95
N VAL A 126 7.27 -21.41 -6.17
CA VAL A 126 8.30 -20.51 -6.69
C VAL A 126 7.61 -19.24 -7.18
N VAL A 127 7.96 -18.10 -6.59
CA VAL A 127 7.39 -16.79 -6.94
C VAL A 127 8.51 -15.86 -7.38
N ASP A 128 8.28 -15.12 -8.46
CA ASP A 128 9.20 -14.08 -8.94
C ASP A 128 8.47 -12.75 -9.18
N VAL A 129 9.22 -11.67 -8.98
CA VAL A 129 8.72 -10.29 -9.09
C VAL A 129 9.29 -9.65 -10.34
N VAL A 130 8.41 -9.35 -11.29
CA VAL A 130 8.80 -8.75 -12.57
C VAL A 130 8.72 -7.23 -12.49
N ASP A 131 9.84 -6.52 -12.67
CA ASP A 131 9.82 -5.06 -12.81
C ASP A 131 9.31 -4.68 -14.20
N CYS A 132 8.02 -4.34 -14.31
CA CYS A 132 7.38 -4.02 -15.58
C CYS A 132 7.92 -2.76 -16.26
N ARG A 133 8.76 -1.96 -15.59
CA ARG A 133 9.46 -0.83 -16.20
C ARG A 133 10.71 -1.29 -16.96
N LEU A 134 11.43 -2.29 -16.42
CA LEU A 134 12.70 -2.77 -16.98
C LEU A 134 12.48 -3.96 -17.92
N ASP A 135 11.55 -4.84 -17.57
CA ASP A 135 11.22 -6.06 -18.29
C ASP A 135 9.72 -6.07 -18.64
N PRO A 136 9.30 -5.33 -19.67
CA PRO A 136 7.91 -5.31 -20.08
C PRO A 136 7.48 -6.69 -20.59
N LEU A 137 6.46 -7.26 -19.96
CA LEU A 137 5.88 -8.54 -20.36
C LEU A 137 5.13 -8.38 -21.69
N THR A 138 5.71 -8.93 -22.75
CA THR A 138 5.12 -8.91 -24.11
C THR A 138 4.15 -10.07 -24.35
N ASP A 139 4.29 -11.15 -23.58
CA ASP A 139 3.35 -12.27 -23.58
C ASP A 139 2.07 -11.87 -22.82
N PRO A 140 0.88 -11.90 -23.45
CA PRO A 140 -0.37 -11.50 -22.81
C PRO A 140 -0.78 -12.37 -21.63
N LEU A 141 -0.44 -13.67 -21.63
CA LEU A 141 -0.77 -14.58 -20.54
C LEU A 141 0.12 -14.31 -19.33
N LEU A 142 1.43 -14.12 -19.55
CA LEU A 142 2.35 -13.74 -18.46
C LEU A 142 2.03 -12.34 -17.91
N ALA A 143 1.65 -11.41 -18.79
CA ALA A 143 1.22 -10.07 -18.39
C ALA A 143 -0.06 -10.12 -17.54
N ALA A 144 -1.04 -10.94 -17.94
CA ALA A 144 -2.28 -11.15 -17.18
C ALA A 144 -2.00 -11.81 -15.82
N GLN A 145 -1.14 -12.83 -15.78
CA GLN A 145 -0.69 -13.46 -14.54
C GLN A 145 -0.07 -12.40 -13.61
N ALA A 146 0.97 -11.72 -14.07
CA ALA A 146 1.70 -10.74 -13.27
C ALA A 146 0.79 -9.61 -12.77
N GLY A 147 -0.12 -9.12 -13.62
CA GLY A 147 -0.99 -7.97 -13.36
C GLY A 147 -2.23 -8.22 -12.49
N HIS A 148 -2.50 -9.45 -12.07
CA HIS A 148 -3.75 -9.79 -11.35
C HIS A 148 -4.03 -8.92 -10.12
N TRP A 149 -3.01 -8.63 -9.32
CA TRP A 149 -3.17 -7.80 -8.13
C TRP A 149 -3.38 -6.32 -8.47
N ILE A 150 -2.73 -5.82 -9.52
CA ILE A 150 -2.88 -4.45 -10.03
C ILE A 150 -4.32 -4.22 -10.48
N GLU A 151 -4.86 -5.13 -11.28
CA GLU A 151 -6.24 -5.05 -11.76
C GLU A 151 -7.25 -5.13 -10.62
N SER A 152 -6.95 -5.94 -9.60
CA SER A 152 -7.80 -6.13 -8.42
C SER A 152 -7.68 -5.01 -7.40
N PHE A 153 -6.68 -4.14 -7.49
CA PHE A 153 -6.42 -3.09 -6.50
C PHE A 153 -7.59 -2.11 -6.34
N SER A 154 -8.25 -1.78 -7.45
CA SER A 154 -9.44 -0.91 -7.46
C SER A 154 -10.52 -1.35 -6.46
N LYS A 155 -10.64 -2.67 -6.21
CA LYS A 155 -11.60 -3.23 -5.24
C LYS A 155 -11.19 -2.92 -3.81
N LEU A 156 -9.90 -3.01 -3.49
CA LEU A 156 -9.37 -2.61 -2.19
C LEU A 156 -9.62 -1.10 -1.96
N SER A 157 -9.31 -0.25 -2.95
CA SER A 157 -9.56 1.19 -2.84
C SER A 157 -11.03 1.49 -2.57
N GLN A 158 -11.96 0.82 -3.27
CA GLN A 158 -13.39 0.97 -3.05
C GLN A 158 -13.82 0.51 -1.65
N GLU A 159 -13.37 -0.66 -1.21
CA GLU A 159 -13.68 -1.19 0.14
C GLU A 159 -13.19 -0.23 1.23
N VAL A 160 -11.96 0.28 1.10
CA VAL A 160 -11.40 1.25 2.05
C VAL A 160 -12.21 2.54 2.03
N ALA A 161 -12.59 3.05 0.87
CA ALA A 161 -13.37 4.28 0.77
C ALA A 161 -14.81 4.13 1.31
N ILE A 162 -15.39 2.92 1.26
CA ILE A 162 -16.68 2.60 1.88
C ILE A 162 -16.56 2.59 3.41
N HIS A 163 -15.53 1.94 3.94
CA HIS A 163 -15.39 1.71 5.39
C HIS A 163 -14.72 2.87 6.15
N CYS A 164 -13.87 3.64 5.48
CA CYS A 164 -13.14 4.77 6.07
C CYS A 164 -13.75 6.13 5.64
N GLY A 165 -14.76 6.09 4.77
CA GLY A 165 -15.53 7.24 4.29
C GLY A 165 -14.91 7.93 3.09
N HIS A 166 -15.73 8.23 2.07
CA HIS A 166 -15.45 9.31 1.13
C HIS A 166 -15.70 10.62 1.86
N GLN A 167 -14.69 11.45 2.09
CA GLN A 167 -15.00 12.88 2.10
C GLN A 167 -15.29 13.27 0.65
N ILE A 168 -16.55 13.09 0.25
CA ILE A 168 -17.13 13.86 -0.85
C ILE A 168 -16.84 15.31 -0.48
N ALA A 169 -16.01 15.97 -1.28
CA ALA A 169 -15.79 17.39 -1.17
C ALA A 169 -17.15 18.07 -0.97
N GLY A 170 -17.34 18.68 0.21
CA GLY A 170 -18.46 19.58 0.40
C GLY A 170 -18.41 20.63 -0.71
N PRO A 171 -19.55 21.06 -1.27
CA PRO A 171 -19.54 22.13 -2.25
C PRO A 171 -18.79 23.34 -1.66
N PRO A 172 -18.01 24.07 -2.47
CA PRO A 172 -17.29 25.24 -1.99
C PRO A 172 -18.28 26.20 -1.33
N PRO A 173 -17.87 26.93 -0.28
CA PRO A 173 -18.74 27.93 0.32
C PRO A 173 -19.19 28.91 -0.76
N ASN A 174 -20.50 29.04 -0.93
CA ASN A 174 -21.07 30.08 -1.77
C ASN A 174 -20.68 31.42 -1.14
N ASN A 175 -19.89 32.21 -1.87
CA ASN A 175 -19.74 33.65 -1.61
C ASN A 175 -21.02 34.38 -2.02
#